data_AF-A0A061QZI6-F1
#
_entry.id   AF-A0A061QZI6-F1
#
_cell.length_a   1.000
_cell.length_b   1.000
_cell.length_c   1.000
_cell.angle_alpha   90.00
_cell.angle_beta   90.00
_cell.angle_gamma   90.00
#
_symmetry.space_group_name_H-M   'P 1'
#
loop_
_entity.id
_entity.type
_entity.pdbx_description
1 polymer ?
#
loop_
_entity_poly.entity_id
_entity_poly.type
_entity_poly.pdbx_seq_one_letter_code
_entity_poly.pdbx_strand_id
1 'polypeptide(L)'
;MLKGQPVLQRMGGPRLHPFDRGLPRTPKPRRGLSQVRRKRPQRLAPVSGIDTADGASGPELALKEWSAVCAALADGAQTVLLRKGGLREPVFRPRASAFLLLPTTFHNAGGLLQPSAAEKYADSMEPEANGSVLELRSAAELTGCWTTADPRVLPLTSELHIWSEELLGTRLRWRPGQPLTVMELRCFNLAEPLRLEMLDGYKGCFSWVDVGDQLKGRPLPKMEPALRDREFGKKQALLRMRLAELADVSATGTG
;
A
#
# COMPACT_ATOMS: atom_id res chain seq x y z
N MET A 1 41.48 -26.05 57.80
CA MET A 1 41.31 -25.21 59.02
C MET A 1 40.00 -24.45 58.84
N LEU A 2 38.86 -24.85 59.45
CA LEU A 2 38.40 -24.49 60.82
C LEU A 2 38.29 -22.96 60.98
N LYS A 3 37.20 -22.26 61.31
CA LYS A 3 35.86 -22.46 61.97
C LYS A 3 35.02 -21.21 61.53
N GLY A 4 33.68 -21.14 61.49
CA GLY A 4 32.67 -21.36 62.53
C GLY A 4 31.74 -20.12 62.59
N GLN A 5 30.42 -20.33 62.51
CA GLN A 5 29.33 -19.37 62.89
C GLN A 5 29.29 -19.21 64.45
N PRO A 6 28.40 -18.42 65.15
CA PRO A 6 27.07 -17.86 64.77
C PRO A 6 26.55 -16.52 65.41
N VAL A 7 25.39 -16.07 64.88
CA VAL A 7 24.17 -15.47 65.53
C VAL A 7 24.25 -14.19 66.40
N LEU A 8 23.43 -13.17 66.02
CA LEU A 8 22.39 -12.62 66.91
C LEU A 8 21.23 -11.95 66.15
N GLN A 9 20.01 -12.40 66.44
CA GLN A 9 18.73 -11.80 66.06
C GLN A 9 18.49 -10.47 66.80
N ARG A 10 17.81 -9.53 66.13
CA ARG A 10 16.86 -8.61 66.79
C ARG A 10 15.59 -8.51 65.96
N MET A 11 14.51 -9.01 66.54
CA MET A 11 13.13 -8.75 66.14
C MET A 11 12.72 -7.33 66.55
N GLY A 12 11.94 -6.64 65.73
CA GLY A 12 11.28 -5.40 66.12
C GLY A 12 10.63 -4.63 64.98
N GLY A 13 9.31 -4.76 64.84
CA GLY A 13 8.45 -3.72 64.25
C GLY A 13 7.83 -4.06 62.88
N PRO A 14 6.49 -4.02 62.74
CA PRO A 14 5.83 -4.19 61.45
C PRO A 14 6.12 -2.97 60.58
N ARG A 15 6.75 -3.17 59.42
CA ARG A 15 6.84 -2.12 58.39
C ARG A 15 5.54 -2.09 57.61
N LEU A 16 4.78 -1.02 57.83
CA LEU A 16 3.61 -0.65 57.05
C LEU A 16 4.00 -0.49 55.57
N HIS A 17 3.21 -1.08 54.68
CA HIS A 17 3.32 -0.93 53.23
C HIS A 17 3.12 0.55 52.83
N PRO A 18 3.83 1.08 51.81
CA PRO A 18 3.72 2.49 51.41
C PRO A 18 2.45 2.84 50.61
N PHE A 19 1.39 2.03 50.69
CA PHE A 19 0.13 2.26 49.98
C PHE A 19 -1.08 2.12 50.92
N ASP A 20 -1.13 2.95 51.95
CA ASP A 20 -2.37 3.25 52.67
C ASP A 20 -2.47 4.77 52.85
N ARG A 21 -2.95 5.45 51.80
CA ARG A 21 -3.54 6.77 51.90
C ARG A 21 -4.91 6.71 51.23
N GLY A 22 -5.91 7.12 52.00
CA GLY A 22 -7.33 6.98 51.69
C GLY A 22 -7.74 7.44 50.30
N LEU A 23 -8.70 6.69 49.76
CA LEU A 23 -9.44 7.01 48.54
C LEU A 23 -10.03 8.44 48.62
N PRO A 24 -9.74 9.33 47.67
CA PRO A 24 -10.49 10.57 47.54
C PRO A 24 -11.91 10.27 47.06
N ARG A 25 -12.87 10.94 47.69
CA ARG A 25 -14.30 10.89 47.39
C ARG A 25 -14.57 11.11 45.89
N THR A 26 -15.34 10.21 45.30
CA THR A 26 -15.83 10.31 43.91
C THR A 26 -16.64 11.60 43.70
N PRO A 27 -16.31 12.43 42.71
CA PRO A 27 -17.19 13.53 42.31
C PRO A 27 -18.41 12.99 41.57
N LYS A 28 -19.59 13.53 41.89
CA LYS A 28 -20.88 13.24 41.24
C LYS A 28 -20.80 13.46 39.71
N PRO A 29 -21.49 12.66 38.89
CA PRO A 29 -21.47 12.83 37.44
C PRO A 29 -22.12 14.16 37.06
N ARG A 30 -21.33 15.07 36.50
CA ARG A 30 -21.87 16.25 35.79
C ARG A 30 -22.56 15.77 34.52
N ARG A 31 -23.89 15.94 34.46
CA ARG A 31 -24.66 15.84 33.21
C ARG A 31 -24.13 16.91 32.24
N GLY A 32 -23.44 16.44 31.22
CA GLY A 32 -22.89 17.25 30.14
C GLY A 32 -22.39 16.33 29.03
N LEU A 33 -23.28 15.47 28.52
CA LEU A 33 -23.05 14.78 27.25
C LEU A 33 -23.13 15.84 26.15
N SER A 34 -22.03 16.55 25.91
CA SER A 34 -21.79 17.12 24.59
C SER A 34 -21.72 15.93 23.64
N GLN A 35 -22.79 15.74 22.88
CA GLN A 35 -22.80 14.80 21.76
C GLN A 35 -21.58 15.17 20.89
N VAL A 36 -20.53 14.36 20.95
CA VAL A 36 -19.50 14.35 19.92
C VAL A 36 -20.27 13.99 18.65
N ARG A 37 -20.59 15.01 17.84
CA ARG A 37 -21.10 14.84 16.49
C ARG A 37 -20.04 14.05 15.74
N ARG A 38 -20.16 12.73 15.73
CA ARG A 38 -19.45 11.88 14.77
C ARG A 38 -19.83 12.43 13.40
N LYS A 39 -18.88 13.09 12.72
CA LYS A 39 -19.08 13.51 11.33
C LYS A 39 -19.52 12.26 10.58
N ARG A 40 -20.63 12.37 9.82
CA ARG A 40 -21.05 11.30 8.92
C ARG A 40 -19.84 10.92 8.05
N PRO A 41 -19.51 9.62 7.90
CA PRO A 41 -18.48 9.21 6.96
C PRO A 41 -18.84 9.78 5.60
N GLN A 42 -17.97 10.61 5.05
CA GLN A 42 -18.16 11.15 3.72
C GLN A 42 -18.07 9.97 2.75
N ARG A 43 -19.13 9.75 1.97
CA ARG A 43 -19.13 8.72 0.95
C ARG A 43 -18.09 9.12 -0.09
N LEU A 44 -16.93 8.48 -0.09
CA LEU A 44 -15.92 8.66 -1.14
C LEU A 44 -16.57 8.29 -2.47
N ALA A 45 -16.82 9.32 -3.30
CA ALA A 45 -17.33 9.11 -4.65
C ALA A 45 -16.27 8.35 -5.47
N PRO A 46 -16.68 7.49 -6.42
CA PRO A 46 -15.75 7.03 -7.44
C PRO A 46 -15.13 8.25 -8.13
N VAL A 47 -13.83 8.22 -8.36
CA VAL A 47 -13.14 9.27 -9.12
C VAL A 47 -13.54 9.05 -10.58
N SER A 48 -14.61 9.69 -11.03
CA SER A 48 -14.92 9.84 -12.46
C SER A 48 -14.08 11.00 -13.00
N GLY A 49 -13.23 10.72 -13.99
CA GLY A 49 -12.39 11.73 -14.63
C GLY A 49 -11.09 11.98 -13.87
N ILE A 50 -10.13 11.07 -14.04
CA ILE A 50 -8.73 11.47 -13.92
C ILE A 50 -8.42 12.20 -15.23
N ASP A 51 -8.02 13.47 -15.15
CA ASP A 51 -7.42 14.17 -16.29
C ASP A 51 -6.18 13.38 -16.71
N THR A 52 -6.35 12.50 -17.69
CA THR A 52 -5.25 11.92 -18.43
C THR A 52 -4.63 13.09 -19.17
N ALA A 53 -3.48 13.57 -18.72
CA ALA A 53 -2.78 14.68 -19.35
C ALA A 53 -2.58 14.47 -20.88
N ASP A 54 -2.65 13.22 -21.34
CA ASP A 54 -2.25 12.83 -22.70
C ASP A 54 -3.35 12.13 -23.55
N GLY A 55 -4.61 12.01 -23.08
CA GLY A 55 -5.76 11.61 -23.93
C GLY A 55 -5.70 10.24 -24.66
N ALA A 56 -4.75 9.36 -24.32
CA ALA A 56 -4.58 8.06 -24.98
C ALA A 56 -5.68 7.05 -24.60
N SER A 57 -6.23 6.35 -25.61
CA SER A 57 -7.36 5.40 -25.47
C SER A 57 -6.94 3.94 -25.24
N GLY A 58 -5.66 3.71 -24.94
CA GLY A 58 -5.10 2.41 -24.56
C GLY A 58 -3.92 2.57 -23.61
N PRO A 59 -3.41 1.49 -22.98
CA PRO A 59 -2.29 1.55 -22.04
C PRO A 59 -0.96 1.75 -22.78
N GLU A 60 -0.73 2.97 -23.26
CA GLU A 60 0.55 3.39 -23.83
C GLU A 60 1.61 3.63 -22.73
N LEU A 61 1.18 3.74 -21.48
CA LEU A 61 2.06 3.80 -20.33
C LEU A 61 2.14 2.46 -19.61
N ALA A 62 3.33 2.12 -19.11
CA ALA A 62 3.50 1.05 -18.14
C ALA A 62 4.06 1.57 -16.81
N LEU A 63 3.47 1.12 -15.71
CA LEU A 63 3.90 1.42 -14.35
C LEU A 63 4.91 0.36 -13.90
N LYS A 64 6.12 0.78 -13.57
CA LYS A 64 7.11 -0.07 -12.89
C LYS A 64 6.66 -0.37 -11.47
N GLU A 65 6.59 -1.64 -11.16
CA GLU A 65 6.31 -2.16 -9.84
C GLU A 65 7.03 -3.49 -9.62
N TRP A 66 7.19 -3.90 -8.36
CA TRP A 66 7.90 -5.13 -8.05
C TRP A 66 7.18 -6.34 -8.62
N SER A 67 7.94 -7.29 -9.18
CA SER A 67 7.39 -8.47 -9.84
C SER A 67 6.40 -9.25 -8.95
N ALA A 68 6.70 -9.43 -7.65
CA ALA A 68 5.77 -10.05 -6.70
C ALA A 68 4.47 -9.26 -6.50
N VAL A 69 4.53 -7.94 -6.56
CA VAL A 69 3.33 -7.09 -6.48
C VAL A 69 2.52 -7.19 -7.77
N CYS A 70 3.17 -7.21 -8.94
CA CYS A 70 2.52 -7.46 -10.22
C CYS A 70 1.81 -8.83 -10.21
N ALA A 71 2.47 -9.87 -9.71
CA ALA A 71 1.89 -11.20 -9.55
C ALA A 71 0.71 -11.20 -8.57
N ALA A 72 0.83 -10.53 -7.43
CA ALA A 72 -0.27 -10.41 -6.46
C ALA A 72 -1.48 -9.64 -6.99
N LEU A 73 -1.26 -8.62 -7.85
CA LEU A 73 -2.32 -7.91 -8.56
C LEU A 73 -2.99 -8.83 -9.60
N ALA A 74 -2.19 -9.56 -10.39
CA ALA A 74 -2.65 -10.54 -11.39
C ALA A 74 -3.47 -11.69 -10.78
N ASP A 75 -3.14 -12.09 -9.55
CA ASP A 75 -3.89 -13.08 -8.75
C ASP A 75 -5.16 -12.52 -8.09
N GLY A 76 -5.32 -11.19 -8.07
CA GLY A 76 -6.37 -10.54 -7.29
C GLY A 76 -6.16 -10.57 -5.77
N ALA A 77 -5.01 -11.05 -5.30
CA ALA A 77 -4.64 -11.00 -3.88
C ALA A 77 -4.51 -9.55 -3.40
N GLN A 78 -3.88 -8.72 -4.24
CA GLN A 78 -3.71 -7.29 -4.03
C GLN A 78 -4.60 -6.47 -4.96
N THR A 79 -5.16 -5.37 -4.46
CA THR A 79 -5.96 -4.40 -5.26
C THR A 79 -5.61 -2.95 -4.92
N VAL A 80 -4.61 -2.73 -4.08
CA VAL A 80 -4.16 -1.41 -3.64
C VAL A 80 -2.68 -1.23 -3.97
N LEU A 81 -2.31 -0.07 -4.52
CA LEU A 81 -0.92 0.39 -4.49
C LEU A 81 -0.73 1.58 -3.54
N LEU A 82 0.40 1.58 -2.83
CA LEU A 82 0.84 2.65 -1.94
C LEU A 82 2.12 3.26 -2.48
N ARG A 83 2.08 4.51 -2.94
CA ARG A 83 3.20 5.20 -3.59
C ARG A 83 3.56 6.50 -2.87
N LYS A 84 4.85 6.85 -2.89
CA LYS A 84 5.35 8.16 -2.47
C LYS A 84 5.97 8.87 -3.66
N GLY A 85 5.96 10.20 -3.59
CA GLY A 85 6.70 11.05 -4.50
C GLY A 85 8.21 10.80 -4.42
N GLY A 86 8.89 11.08 -5.54
CA GLY A 86 10.35 11.02 -5.66
C GLY A 86 11.03 12.36 -5.33
N LEU A 87 12.31 12.47 -5.70
CA LEU A 87 13.09 13.71 -5.53
C LEU A 87 12.55 14.88 -6.37
N ARG A 88 12.04 14.57 -7.57
CA ARG A 88 11.53 15.55 -8.55
C ARG A 88 10.01 15.64 -8.58
N GLU A 89 9.33 14.72 -7.90
CA GLU A 89 7.87 14.60 -7.91
C GLU A 89 7.40 14.62 -6.44
N PRO A 90 6.99 15.77 -5.89
CA PRO A 90 6.65 15.88 -4.47
C PRO A 90 5.46 15.02 -4.03
N VAL A 91 4.56 14.70 -4.93
CA VAL A 91 3.45 13.76 -4.69
C VAL A 91 3.37 12.86 -5.91
N PHE A 92 3.40 11.55 -5.71
CA PHE A 92 3.22 10.61 -6.80
C PHE A 92 1.83 10.83 -7.40
N ARG A 93 1.76 11.13 -8.70
CA ARG A 93 0.48 11.25 -9.41
C ARG A 93 0.39 10.17 -10.47
N PRO A 94 -0.71 9.38 -10.51
CA PRO A 94 -0.97 8.50 -11.63
C PRO A 94 -1.02 9.31 -12.94
N ARG A 95 -0.35 8.81 -13.98
CA ARG A 95 -0.32 9.48 -15.30
C ARG A 95 -1.42 8.99 -16.25
N ALA A 96 -1.99 7.82 -15.96
CA ALA A 96 -3.06 7.23 -16.74
C ALA A 96 -4.07 6.51 -15.83
N SER A 97 -5.32 6.44 -16.30
CA SER A 97 -6.39 5.64 -15.69
C SER A 97 -6.35 4.17 -16.11
N ALA A 98 -5.66 3.83 -17.20
CA ALA A 98 -5.38 2.46 -17.63
C ALA A 98 -3.93 2.35 -18.09
N PHE A 99 -3.22 1.32 -17.65
CA PHE A 99 -1.79 1.16 -17.92
C PHE A 99 -1.34 -0.30 -17.81
N LEU A 100 -0.22 -0.63 -18.45
CA LEU A 100 0.42 -1.93 -18.28
C LEU A 100 1.21 -1.97 -16.96
N LEU A 101 1.38 -3.16 -16.38
CA LEU A 101 2.28 -3.36 -15.25
C LEU A 101 3.61 -3.89 -15.78
N LEU A 102 4.68 -3.14 -15.50
CA LEU A 102 6.03 -3.51 -15.87
C LEU A 102 6.72 -4.12 -14.63
N PRO A 103 6.89 -5.45 -14.57
CA PRO A 103 7.55 -6.09 -13.45
C PRO A 103 9.02 -5.66 -13.37
N THR A 104 9.49 -5.42 -12.15
CA THR A 104 10.86 -5.05 -11.83
C THR A 104 11.36 -5.92 -10.68
N THR A 105 12.61 -6.37 -10.79
CA THR A 105 13.26 -7.11 -9.71
C THR A 105 14.02 -6.17 -8.80
N PHE A 106 13.95 -6.44 -7.49
CA PHE A 106 14.73 -5.74 -6.48
C PHE A 106 15.43 -6.77 -5.61
N HIS A 107 16.76 -6.67 -5.51
CA HIS A 107 17.54 -7.56 -4.65
C HIS A 107 17.10 -7.39 -3.19
N ASN A 108 16.88 -8.49 -2.48
CA ASN A 108 16.40 -8.57 -1.08
C ASN A 108 14.90 -8.29 -0.85
N ALA A 109 14.02 -8.53 -1.84
CA ALA A 109 12.57 -8.35 -1.70
C ALA A 109 11.89 -9.25 -0.63
N GLY A 110 12.50 -10.38 -0.25
CA GLY A 110 11.89 -11.35 0.68
C GLY A 110 11.50 -10.79 2.05
N GLY A 111 12.28 -9.85 2.61
CA GLY A 111 11.96 -9.19 3.89
C GLY A 111 10.91 -8.07 3.78
N LEU A 112 10.50 -7.72 2.57
CA LEU A 112 9.65 -6.55 2.28
C LEU A 112 8.18 -6.95 2.06
N LEU A 113 7.89 -8.24 2.03
CA LEU A 113 6.56 -8.82 1.87
C LEU A 113 6.10 -9.51 3.17
N GLN A 114 4.80 -9.69 3.32
CA GLN A 114 4.24 -10.56 4.34
C GLN A 114 4.77 -12.00 4.14
N PRO A 115 5.08 -12.78 5.19
CA PRO A 115 5.73 -14.09 5.04
C PRO A 115 5.01 -15.04 4.08
N SER A 116 3.68 -15.15 4.19
CA SER A 116 2.88 -16.00 3.30
C SER A 116 2.90 -15.54 1.84
N ALA A 117 3.04 -14.24 1.61
CA ALA A 117 3.16 -13.70 0.26
C ALA A 117 4.58 -13.87 -0.30
N ALA A 118 5.61 -13.70 0.54
CA ALA A 118 6.99 -13.95 0.16
C ALA A 118 7.18 -15.40 -0.32
N GLU A 119 6.57 -16.35 0.39
CA GLU A 119 6.55 -17.77 -0.01
C GLU A 119 5.76 -17.97 -1.30
N LYS A 120 4.51 -17.49 -1.36
CA LYS A 120 3.62 -17.70 -2.52
C LYS A 120 4.19 -17.11 -3.82
N TYR A 121 4.88 -15.97 -3.75
CA TYR A 121 5.37 -15.24 -4.90
C TYR A 121 6.89 -15.33 -5.10
N ALA A 122 7.55 -16.31 -4.47
CA ALA A 122 8.99 -16.52 -4.56
C ALA A 122 9.50 -16.55 -6.01
N ASP A 123 8.87 -17.35 -6.86
CA ASP A 123 9.26 -17.53 -8.27
C ASP A 123 9.21 -16.23 -9.08
N SER A 124 8.32 -15.30 -8.71
CA SER A 124 8.21 -14.01 -9.39
C SER A 124 9.33 -13.03 -9.04
N MET A 125 10.06 -13.28 -7.95
CA MET A 125 11.16 -12.42 -7.50
C MET A 125 12.51 -12.80 -8.11
N GLU A 126 12.59 -13.93 -8.80
CA GLU A 126 13.79 -14.35 -9.51
C GLU A 126 14.09 -13.39 -10.67
N PRO A 127 15.35 -12.95 -10.85
CA PRO A 127 15.73 -12.12 -11.99
C PRO A 127 15.46 -12.84 -13.31
N GLU A 128 14.84 -12.15 -14.27
CA GLU A 128 14.73 -12.71 -15.62
C GLU A 128 16.12 -12.91 -16.24
N ALA A 129 16.34 -14.08 -16.83
CA ALA A 129 17.66 -14.53 -17.29
C ALA A 129 18.24 -13.70 -18.46
N ASN A 130 17.42 -12.92 -19.18
CA ASN A 130 17.84 -12.23 -20.41
C ASN A 130 17.25 -10.81 -20.47
N GLY A 131 18.05 -9.78 -20.13
CA GLY A 131 17.61 -8.39 -20.01
C GLY A 131 17.34 -7.61 -21.30
N SER A 132 17.12 -8.27 -22.44
CA SER A 132 16.84 -7.62 -23.73
C SER A 132 15.34 -7.53 -24.07
N VAL A 133 14.51 -8.33 -23.41
CA VAL A 133 13.06 -8.38 -23.64
C VAL A 133 12.35 -8.15 -22.30
N LEU A 134 11.31 -7.32 -22.33
CA LEU A 134 10.38 -7.11 -21.23
C LEU A 134 9.10 -7.90 -21.51
N GLU A 135 8.71 -8.79 -20.59
CA GLU A 135 7.42 -9.48 -20.64
C GLU A 135 6.40 -8.78 -19.74
N LEU A 136 5.35 -8.22 -20.35
CA LEU A 136 4.22 -7.61 -19.63
C LEU A 136 3.01 -8.52 -19.74
N ARG A 137 2.53 -8.97 -18.58
CA ARG A 137 1.49 -10.01 -18.47
C ARG A 137 0.15 -9.49 -17.93
N SER A 138 0.15 -8.26 -17.43
CA SER A 138 -1.01 -7.69 -16.77
C SER A 138 -1.14 -6.19 -17.06
N ALA A 139 -2.38 -5.73 -17.12
CA ALA A 139 -2.76 -4.33 -17.13
C ALA A 139 -3.56 -3.99 -15.87
N ALA A 140 -3.65 -2.71 -15.55
CA ALA A 140 -4.47 -2.23 -14.45
C ALA A 140 -5.27 -1.00 -14.85
N GLU A 141 -6.49 -0.91 -14.33
CA GLU A 141 -7.34 0.25 -14.37
C GLU A 141 -7.39 0.88 -12.97
N LEU A 142 -7.19 2.20 -12.90
CA LEU A 142 -7.28 2.99 -11.69
C LEU A 142 -8.73 3.40 -11.45
N THR A 143 -9.34 2.83 -10.42
CA THR A 143 -10.76 3.03 -10.09
C THR A 143 -11.00 4.00 -8.93
N GLY A 144 -9.91 4.41 -8.26
CA GLY A 144 -9.91 5.40 -7.20
C GLY A 144 -8.49 5.77 -6.79
N CYS A 145 -8.26 7.02 -6.42
CA CYS A 145 -6.95 7.48 -5.98
C CYS A 145 -7.08 8.59 -4.93
N TRP A 146 -6.30 8.47 -3.86
CA TRP A 146 -6.34 9.38 -2.72
C TRP A 146 -4.95 9.66 -2.17
N THR A 147 -4.82 10.73 -1.40
CA THR A 147 -3.64 11.04 -0.60
C THR A 147 -3.98 11.15 0.88
N THR A 148 -3.06 10.72 1.74
CA THR A 148 -3.14 10.87 3.19
C THR A 148 -1.73 10.87 3.79
N ALA A 149 -1.52 11.63 4.85
CA ALA A 149 -0.31 11.56 5.68
C ALA A 149 -0.55 10.77 6.97
N ASP A 150 -1.78 10.32 7.23
CA ASP A 150 -2.15 9.61 8.44
C ASP A 150 -1.58 8.17 8.46
N PRO A 151 -0.72 7.82 9.43
CA PRO A 151 -0.14 6.49 9.53
C PRO A 151 -1.15 5.37 9.72
N ARG A 152 -2.38 5.67 10.16
CA ARG A 152 -3.45 4.68 10.29
C ARG A 152 -3.82 4.05 8.94
N VAL A 153 -3.46 4.66 7.81
CA VAL A 153 -3.68 4.07 6.47
C VAL A 153 -2.99 2.70 6.31
N LEU A 154 -1.85 2.47 6.97
CA LEU A 154 -1.10 1.23 6.83
C LEU A 154 -1.87 0.01 7.37
N PRO A 155 -2.28 -0.03 8.66
CA PRO A 155 -3.08 -1.14 9.18
C PRO A 155 -4.50 -1.19 8.56
N LEU A 156 -5.05 -0.05 8.10
CA LEU A 156 -6.37 -0.02 7.47
C LEU A 156 -6.41 -0.65 6.07
N THR A 157 -5.26 -0.78 5.40
CA THR A 157 -5.14 -1.31 4.03
C THR A 157 -4.40 -2.66 3.95
N SER A 158 -3.97 -3.21 5.09
CA SER A 158 -3.09 -4.39 5.17
C SER A 158 -3.67 -5.66 4.54
N GLU A 159 -4.99 -5.83 4.52
CA GLU A 159 -5.69 -6.96 3.89
C GLU A 159 -5.83 -6.84 2.36
N LEU A 160 -5.42 -5.70 1.79
CA LEU A 160 -5.60 -5.36 0.37
C LEU A 160 -4.28 -5.33 -0.41
N HIS A 161 -3.16 -5.65 0.25
CA HIS A 161 -1.83 -5.70 -0.35
C HIS A 161 -0.92 -6.71 0.38
N ILE A 162 0.20 -7.07 -0.26
CA ILE A 162 1.12 -8.09 0.26
C ILE A 162 2.34 -7.55 1.00
N TRP A 163 2.49 -6.23 1.11
CA TRP A 163 3.66 -5.62 1.77
C TRP A 163 3.71 -5.86 3.27
N SER A 164 4.93 -5.98 3.80
CA SER A 164 5.17 -6.00 5.24
C SER A 164 4.88 -4.63 5.88
N GLU A 165 4.50 -4.63 7.16
CA GLU A 165 4.31 -3.40 7.92
C GLU A 165 5.59 -2.57 8.01
N GLU A 166 6.74 -3.23 8.11
CA GLU A 166 8.06 -2.58 8.18
C GLU A 166 8.36 -1.78 6.90
N LEU A 167 8.13 -2.36 5.73
CA LEU A 167 8.32 -1.68 4.46
C LEU A 167 7.41 -0.45 4.38
N LEU A 168 6.14 -0.61 4.72
CA LEU A 168 5.18 0.48 4.61
C LEU A 168 5.43 1.60 5.62
N GLY A 169 5.84 1.25 6.84
CA GLY A 169 6.28 2.23 7.83
C GLY A 169 7.47 3.05 7.33
N THR A 170 8.44 2.40 6.70
CA THR A 170 9.60 3.07 6.09
C THR A 170 9.18 3.95 4.91
N ARG A 171 8.29 3.45 4.03
CA ARG A 171 7.74 4.21 2.89
C ARG A 171 6.95 5.43 3.35
N LEU A 172 6.18 5.34 4.42
CA LEU A 172 5.43 6.46 4.97
C LEU A 172 6.37 7.55 5.53
N ARG A 173 7.38 7.14 6.30
CA ARG A 173 8.39 8.03 6.90
C ARG A 173 9.31 8.66 5.85
N TRP A 174 9.50 8.03 4.70
CA TRP A 174 10.22 8.61 3.58
C TRP A 174 9.54 9.91 3.13
N ARG A 175 10.27 11.02 3.14
CA ARG A 175 9.74 12.37 2.84
C ARG A 175 8.47 12.65 3.67
N PRO A 176 8.59 12.85 5.00
CA PRO A 176 7.43 12.92 5.91
C PRO A 176 6.51 14.12 5.63
N GLY A 177 7.00 15.15 4.95
CA GLY A 177 6.17 16.28 4.49
C GLY A 177 5.34 16.01 3.23
N GLN A 178 5.46 14.83 2.63
CA GLN A 178 4.69 14.43 1.45
C GLN A 178 3.66 13.36 1.86
N PRO A 179 2.40 13.44 1.40
CA PRO A 179 1.42 12.40 1.68
C PRO A 179 1.72 11.12 0.90
N LEU A 180 1.28 9.98 1.44
CA LEU A 180 1.22 8.72 0.74
C LEU A 180 0.06 8.76 -0.27
N THR A 181 0.29 8.24 -1.47
CA THR A 181 -0.75 8.07 -2.49
C THR A 181 -1.29 6.64 -2.44
N VAL A 182 -2.59 6.50 -2.31
CA VAL A 182 -3.34 5.24 -2.28
C VAL A 182 -4.06 5.09 -3.60
N MET A 183 -3.73 4.06 -4.37
CA MET A 183 -4.34 3.75 -5.67
C MET A 183 -5.18 2.47 -5.54
N GLU A 184 -6.45 2.54 -5.94
CA GLU A 184 -7.35 1.39 -6.05
C GLU A 184 -7.33 0.86 -7.48
N LEU A 185 -6.80 -0.35 -7.66
CA LEU A 185 -6.54 -0.92 -8.98
C LEU A 185 -7.41 -2.13 -9.26
N ARG A 186 -8.07 -2.12 -10.41
CA ARG A 186 -8.65 -3.30 -11.02
C ARG A 186 -7.62 -3.89 -11.99
N CYS A 187 -7.11 -5.08 -11.68
CA CYS A 187 -6.10 -5.74 -12.51
C CYS A 187 -6.75 -6.67 -13.54
N PHE A 188 -6.10 -6.79 -14.70
CA PHE A 188 -6.48 -7.68 -15.79
C PHE A 188 -5.25 -8.44 -16.28
N ASN A 189 -5.40 -9.74 -16.48
CA ASN A 189 -4.40 -10.62 -17.06
C ASN A 189 -4.53 -10.62 -18.58
N LEU A 190 -3.42 -10.47 -19.27
CA LEU A 190 -3.37 -10.60 -20.72
C LEU A 190 -3.37 -12.08 -21.08
N ALA A 191 -4.20 -12.47 -22.04
CA ALA A 191 -4.28 -13.86 -22.54
C ALA A 191 -2.93 -14.34 -23.09
N GLU A 192 -2.14 -13.43 -23.66
CA GLU A 192 -0.77 -13.67 -24.10
C GLU A 192 0.15 -12.54 -23.61
N PRO A 193 1.40 -12.83 -23.17
CA PRO A 193 2.33 -11.80 -22.74
C PRO A 193 2.69 -10.84 -23.88
N LEU A 194 2.65 -9.54 -23.60
CA LEU A 194 3.25 -8.53 -24.46
C LEU A 194 4.77 -8.58 -24.28
N ARG A 195 5.49 -8.82 -25.37
CA ARG A 195 6.95 -8.78 -25.41
C ARG A 195 7.39 -7.47 -26.06
N LEU A 196 8.11 -6.68 -25.28
CA LEU A 196 8.66 -5.39 -25.69
C LEU A 196 10.18 -5.47 -25.65
N GLU A 197 10.84 -4.72 -26.52
CA GLU A 197 12.28 -4.54 -26.47
C GLU A 197 12.66 -3.68 -25.25
N MET A 198 13.72 -4.07 -24.55
CA MET A 198 14.28 -3.28 -23.46
C MET A 198 15.06 -2.07 -24.00
N LEU A 199 14.43 -0.90 -23.99
CA LEU A 199 15.06 0.35 -24.42
C LEU A 199 15.85 1.01 -23.27
N ASP A 200 16.89 1.79 -23.61
CA ASP A 200 17.66 2.55 -22.62
C ASP A 200 16.78 3.53 -21.85
N GLY A 201 15.77 4.12 -22.51
CA GLY A 201 14.76 4.97 -21.90
C GLY A 201 13.90 4.28 -20.84
N TYR A 202 13.97 2.96 -20.71
CA TYR A 202 13.28 2.19 -19.67
C TYR A 202 14.15 1.93 -18.44
N LYS A 203 15.45 2.22 -18.50
CA LYS A 203 16.39 2.03 -17.37
C LYS A 203 16.29 3.20 -16.38
N GLY A 204 16.37 2.91 -15.09
CA GLY A 204 16.49 3.94 -14.04
C GLY A 204 15.28 4.09 -13.12
N CYS A 205 15.42 5.03 -12.17
CA CYS A 205 14.56 5.20 -10.98
C CYS A 205 13.37 6.13 -11.21
N PHE A 206 12.57 5.86 -12.22
CA PHE A 206 11.30 6.53 -12.46
C PHE A 206 10.18 5.50 -12.54
N SER A 207 8.95 5.93 -12.27
CA SER A 207 7.81 5.04 -12.12
C SER A 207 7.15 4.63 -13.44
N TRP A 208 7.11 5.51 -14.43
CA TRP A 208 6.32 5.34 -15.64
C TRP A 208 7.22 5.25 -16.88
N VAL A 209 7.04 4.22 -17.69
CA VAL A 209 7.62 4.13 -19.05
C VAL A 209 6.53 4.39 -20.08
N ASP A 210 6.91 5.04 -21.17
CA ASP A 210 6.09 5.11 -22.38
C ASP A 210 6.47 3.96 -23.31
N VAL A 211 5.49 3.12 -23.63
CA VAL A 211 5.63 1.96 -24.51
C VAL A 211 4.78 2.11 -25.77
N GLY A 212 4.12 3.25 -25.97
CA GLY A 212 3.19 3.50 -27.07
C GLY A 212 3.81 3.22 -28.44
N ASP A 213 5.04 3.65 -28.67
CA ASP A 213 5.76 3.41 -29.93
C ASP A 213 5.90 1.92 -30.27
N GLN A 214 6.10 1.06 -29.26
CA GLN A 214 6.22 -0.39 -29.47
C GLN A 214 4.84 -1.09 -29.60
N LEU A 215 3.75 -0.39 -29.27
CA LEU A 215 2.38 -0.88 -29.40
C LEU A 215 1.67 -0.35 -30.66
N LYS A 216 2.21 0.69 -31.32
CA LYS A 216 1.62 1.28 -32.53
C LYS A 216 1.34 0.20 -33.59
N GLY A 217 0.08 0.16 -34.04
CA GLY A 217 -0.38 -0.79 -35.06
C GLY A 217 -0.50 -2.24 -34.58
N ARG A 218 -0.30 -2.53 -33.28
CA ARG A 218 -0.45 -3.86 -32.70
C ARG A 218 -1.77 -3.94 -31.91
N PRO A 219 -2.63 -4.94 -32.16
CA PRO A 219 -3.78 -5.17 -31.30
C PRO A 219 -3.30 -5.60 -29.91
N LEU A 220 -3.92 -5.07 -28.87
CA LEU A 220 -3.67 -5.56 -27.51
C LEU A 220 -4.25 -6.97 -27.35
N PRO A 221 -3.57 -7.86 -26.60
CA PRO A 221 -4.14 -9.16 -26.26
C PRO A 221 -5.48 -9.01 -25.54
N LYS A 222 -6.33 -10.02 -25.66
CA LYS A 222 -7.54 -10.10 -24.83
C LYS A 222 -7.14 -10.06 -23.36
N MET A 223 -7.96 -9.40 -22.55
CA MET A 223 -7.71 -9.22 -21.14
C MET A 223 -8.84 -9.84 -20.33
N GLU A 224 -8.49 -10.55 -19.27
CA GLU A 224 -9.43 -11.13 -18.32
C GLU A 224 -9.22 -10.52 -16.93
N PRO A 225 -10.29 -10.13 -16.22
CA PRO A 225 -10.13 -9.50 -14.92
C PRO A 225 -9.59 -10.51 -13.90
N ALA A 226 -8.59 -10.10 -13.12
CA ALA A 226 -7.98 -10.93 -12.07
C ALA A 226 -8.99 -11.36 -10.99
N LEU A 227 -10.00 -10.52 -10.75
CA LEU A 227 -11.14 -10.82 -9.89
C LEU A 227 -12.44 -10.60 -10.65
N ARG A 228 -13.45 -11.43 -10.36
CA ARG A 228 -14.80 -11.14 -10.84
C ARG A 228 -15.32 -9.85 -10.21
N ASP A 229 -16.24 -9.18 -10.90
CA ASP A 229 -16.81 -7.89 -10.46
C ASP A 229 -17.26 -7.88 -9.01
N ARG A 230 -17.91 -8.95 -8.55
CA ARG A 230 -18.41 -9.07 -7.19
C ARG A 230 -17.29 -9.13 -6.15
N GLU A 231 -16.19 -9.81 -6.45
CA GLU A 231 -15.05 -9.96 -5.53
C GLU A 231 -14.23 -8.67 -5.47
N PHE A 232 -13.99 -8.06 -6.63
CA PHE A 232 -13.38 -6.74 -6.72
C PHE A 232 -14.20 -5.68 -5.98
N GLY A 233 -15.52 -5.66 -6.21
CA GLY A 233 -16.45 -4.72 -5.56
C GLY A 233 -16.44 -4.83 -4.02
N LYS A 234 -16.24 -6.02 -3.46
CA LYS A 234 -16.08 -6.20 -2.01
C LYS A 234 -14.79 -5.55 -1.49
N LYS A 235 -13.66 -5.76 -2.17
CA LYS A 235 -12.36 -5.15 -1.81
C LYS A 235 -12.41 -3.63 -1.96
N GLN A 236 -13.07 -3.13 -3.01
CA GLN A 236 -13.29 -1.70 -3.22
C GLN A 236 -14.16 -1.08 -2.12
N ALA A 237 -15.27 -1.72 -1.76
CA ALA A 237 -16.12 -1.26 -0.66
C ALA A 237 -15.35 -1.24 0.67
N LEU A 238 -14.55 -2.28 0.95
CA LEU A 238 -13.69 -2.35 2.13
C LEU A 238 -12.69 -1.18 2.15
N LEU A 239 -11.92 -0.98 1.07
CA LEU A 239 -10.95 0.11 0.98
C LEU A 239 -11.59 1.46 1.25
N ARG A 240 -12.66 1.78 0.53
CA ARG A 240 -13.32 3.09 0.62
C ARG A 240 -13.94 3.34 1.99
N MET A 241 -14.50 2.30 2.61
CA MET A 241 -14.98 2.36 3.99
C MET A 241 -13.83 2.67 4.96
N ARG A 242 -12.69 1.98 4.84
CA ARG A 242 -11.52 2.17 5.70
C ARG A 242 -10.88 3.54 5.53
N LEU A 243 -10.72 4.01 4.30
CA LEU A 243 -10.20 5.34 4.02
C LEU A 243 -11.09 6.46 4.58
N ALA A 244 -12.41 6.26 4.64
CA ALA A 244 -13.33 7.23 5.24
C ALA A 244 -13.17 7.38 6.78
N GLU A 245 -12.41 6.50 7.45
CA GLU A 245 -12.03 6.63 8.86
C GLU A 245 -10.90 7.65 9.08
N LEU A 246 -10.18 8.02 8.01
CA LEU A 246 -9.08 8.98 8.02
C LEU A 246 -9.63 10.40 7.79
N ALA A 247 -9.18 11.34 8.62
CA ALA A 247 -9.69 12.71 8.59
C ALA A 247 -9.06 13.57 7.48
N ASP A 248 -7.90 13.16 6.96
CA ASP A 248 -7.08 13.91 6.00
C ASP A 248 -7.07 13.32 4.59
N VAL A 249 -7.81 12.22 4.36
CA VAL A 249 -7.93 11.60 3.04
C VAL A 249 -8.53 12.59 2.05
N SER A 250 -7.81 12.82 0.97
CA SER A 250 -8.21 13.70 -0.12
C SER A 250 -8.16 12.93 -1.43
N ALA A 251 -9.24 12.98 -2.22
CA ALA A 251 -9.22 12.39 -3.55
C ALA A 251 -8.21 13.13 -4.44
N THR A 252 -7.47 12.40 -5.27
CA THR A 252 -6.59 13.00 -6.27
C THR A 252 -7.34 13.12 -7.59
N GLY A 253 -7.77 14.33 -7.95
CA GLY A 253 -8.39 14.66 -9.24
C GLY A 253 -8.71 16.15 -9.35
N THR A 254 -8.59 16.71 -10.56
CA THR A 254 -8.67 18.13 -10.99
C THR A 254 -7.55 19.05 -10.53
N GLY A 255 -6.48 19.08 -11.32
CA GLY A 255 -5.59 20.22 -11.49
C GLY A 255 -5.38 20.41 -12.98
#